data_AF-A0A1F4RG79-F1
#
_entry.id   AF-A0A1F4RG79-F1
#
_cell.length_a   1.000
_cell.length_b   1.000
_cell.length_c   1.000
_cell.angle_alpha   90.00
_cell.angle_beta   90.00
_cell.angle_gamma   90.00
#
_symmetry.space_group_name_H-M   'P 1'
#
loop_
_entity.id
_entity.type
_entity.pdbx_description
1 polymer ?
#
loop_
_entity_poly.entity_id
_entity_poly.type
_entity_poly.pdbx_seq_one_letter_code
_entity_poly.pdbx_strand_id
1 'polypeptide(L)' 'MNQPRMRADGANEDNIISFSFVDATNLAKPTDGHRHNLAITFKDKDHITQAWTFRQNGEENTMKFELARKVMTSKTEE' A
#
# COMPACT_ATOMS: atom_id res chain seq x y z
N MET A 1 -1.46 15.38 7.60
CA MET A 1 -1.58 14.21 6.70
C MET A 1 -0.18 13.69 6.43
N ASN A 2 0.19 12.50 6.92
CA ASN A 2 1.50 11.87 6.69
C ASN A 2 1.48 11.03 5.40
N GLN A 3 1.29 11.68 4.26
CA GLN A 3 1.22 10.99 2.96
C GLN A 3 2.59 11.09 2.27
N PRO A 4 3.48 10.09 2.44
CA PRO A 4 4.83 10.15 1.89
C PRO A 4 4.83 10.03 0.37
N ARG A 5 5.90 10.52 -0.26
CA ARG A 5 6.22 10.16 -1.65
C ARG A 5 6.89 8.81 -1.67
N MET A 6 6.43 7.96 -2.57
CA MET A 6 6.94 6.60 -2.75
C MET A 6 7.30 6.38 -4.22
N ARG A 7 8.30 5.55 -4.47
CA ARG A 7 8.74 5.16 -5.81
C ARG A 7 8.45 3.68 -6.03
N ALA A 8 7.85 3.36 -7.17
CA ALA A 8 7.70 1.97 -7.60
C ALA A 8 9.02 1.43 -8.14
N ASP A 9 9.40 0.24 -7.70
CA ASP A 9 10.62 -0.45 -8.14
C ASP A 9 10.41 -1.29 -9.42
N GLY A 10 9.20 -1.23 -10.00
CA GLY A 10 8.76 -2.03 -11.14
C GLY A 10 7.87 -3.21 -10.71
N ALA A 11 7.26 -3.88 -11.69
CA ALA A 11 6.59 -5.15 -11.47
C ALA A 11 7.62 -6.28 -11.57
N ASN A 12 7.61 -7.23 -10.64
CA ASN A 12 8.44 -8.43 -10.71
C ASN A 12 7.69 -9.61 -11.39
N GLU A 13 8.38 -10.74 -11.57
CA GLU A 13 7.81 -11.96 -12.16
C GLU A 13 6.64 -12.56 -11.34
N ASP A 14 6.51 -12.19 -10.07
CA ASP A 14 5.48 -12.68 -9.14
C ASP A 14 4.18 -11.84 -9.17
N ASN A 15 4.02 -10.95 -10.16
CA ASN A 15 2.91 -9.98 -10.22
C ASN A 15 2.84 -9.07 -8.98
N ILE A 16 4.00 -8.69 -8.44
CA ILE A 16 4.12 -7.77 -7.31
C ILE A 16 4.70 -6.44 -7.80
N ILE A 17 4.08 -5.33 -7.38
CA ILE A 17 4.68 -4.00 -7.49
C ILE A 17 5.05 -3.54 -6.08
N SER A 18 6.35 -3.31 -5.87
CA SER A 18 6.89 -2.78 -4.62
C SER A 18 7.06 -1.28 -4.72
N PHE A 19 6.72 -0.58 -3.63
CA PHE A 19 6.87 0.85 -3.48
C PHE A 19 7.74 1.15 -2.26
N SER A 20 8.81 1.90 -2.48
CA SER A 20 9.77 2.28 -1.46
C SER A 20 9.64 3.77 -1.10
N PHE A 21 9.75 4.10 0.18
CA PHE A 21 9.76 5.49 0.66
C PHE A 21 10.88 6.31 0.02
N VAL A 22 10.55 7.53 -0.42
CA VAL A 22 11.52 8.49 -0.96
C VAL A 22 11.72 9.64 0.02
N ASP A 23 10.65 10.36 0.32
CA ASP A 23 10.65 11.50 1.23
C ASP A 23 9.24 11.78 1.78
N ALA A 24 9.18 12.57 2.85
CA ALA A 24 7.95 13.14 3.38
C ALA A 24 8.24 14.54 3.93
N THR A 25 7.46 15.53 3.49
CA THR A 25 7.71 16.95 3.82
C THR A 25 7.11 17.39 5.15
N ASN A 26 6.27 16.57 5.78
CA ASN A 26 5.51 16.92 6.97
C ASN A 26 5.92 16.13 8.23
N LEU A 27 7.05 15.40 8.20
CA LEU A 27 7.59 14.73 9.37
C LEU A 27 8.39 15.72 10.22
N ALA A 28 8.15 15.74 11.53
CA ALA A 28 8.93 16.58 12.44
C ALA A 28 10.32 15.99 12.66
N LYS A 29 10.43 14.65 12.65
CA LYS A 29 11.68 13.90 12.70
C LYS A 29 11.68 12.77 11.67
N PRO A 30 12.84 12.40 11.11
CA PRO A 30 12.95 11.23 10.21
C PRO A 30 12.48 9.90 10.84
N THR A 31 12.48 9.82 12.18
CA THR A 31 12.06 8.64 12.94
C THR A 31 10.56 8.62 13.27
N ASP A 32 9.84 9.70 12.96
CA ASP A 32 8.40 9.78 13.20
C ASP A 32 7.67 8.72 12.37
N GLY A 33 6.56 8.23 12.90
CA GLY A 33 5.77 7.16 12.28
C GLY A 33 5.26 7.51 10.88
N HIS A 34 5.63 6.71 9.87
CA HIS A 34 5.17 6.88 8.49
C HIS A 34 5.06 5.54 7.74
N ARG A 35 4.34 5.56 6.61
CA ARG A 35 4.34 4.45 5.65
C ARG A 35 5.71 4.40 4.98
N HIS A 36 6.41 3.28 5.13
CA HIS A 36 7.77 3.11 4.64
C HIS A 36 7.83 2.25 3.37
N ASN A 37 6.97 1.25 3.28
CA ASN A 37 6.88 0.37 2.11
C ASN A 37 5.41 -0.01 1.83
N LEU A 38 5.14 -0.33 0.57
CA LEU A 38 3.92 -0.98 0.12
C LEU A 38 4.29 -2.04 -0.92
N ALA A 39 3.86 -3.29 -0.72
CA ALA A 39 3.82 -4.29 -1.76
C ALA A 39 2.36 -4.53 -2.20
N ILE A 40 2.10 -4.40 -3.50
CA ILE A 40 0.81 -4.76 -4.11
C ILE A 40 0.99 -6.05 -4.91
N THR A 41 0.28 -7.10 -4.54
CA THR A 41 0.21 -8.36 -5.28
C THR A 41 -1.08 -8.41 -6.08
N PHE A 42 -0.98 -8.60 -7.39
CA PHE A 42 -2.14 -8.84 -8.25
C PHE A 42 -2.43 -10.34 -8.27
N LYS A 43 -3.49 -10.76 -7.58
CA LYS A 43 -3.87 -12.18 -7.48
C LYS A 43 -4.61 -12.63 -8.75
N ASP A 44 -5.58 -11.83 -9.18
CA ASP A 44 -6.32 -12.01 -10.43
C ASP A 44 -6.95 -10.67 -10.88
N LYS A 45 -7.83 -10.71 -11.90
CA LYS A 45 -8.45 -9.52 -12.50
C LYS A 45 -9.29 -8.67 -11.53
N ASP A 46 -9.76 -9.25 -10.43
CA ASP A 46 -10.65 -8.60 -9.46
C ASP A 46 -10.12 -8.63 -8.03
N HIS A 47 -8.95 -9.24 -7.78
CA HIS A 47 -8.38 -9.34 -6.44
C HIS A 47 -6.94 -8.83 -6.36
N ILE A 48 -6.67 -7.98 -5.37
CA ILE A 48 -5.32 -7.56 -5.00
C ILE A 48 -5.10 -7.75 -3.50
N THR A 49 -3.84 -7.95 -3.11
CA THR A 49 -3.40 -7.82 -1.72
C THR A 49 -2.46 -6.63 -1.60
N GLN A 50 -2.66 -5.81 -0.57
CA GLN A 50 -1.74 -4.74 -0.20
C GLN A 50 -1.08 -5.08 1.14
N ALA A 51 0.24 -5.15 1.16
CA ALA A 51 1.02 -5.24 2.38
C ALA A 51 1.69 -3.89 2.65
N TRP A 52 1.18 -3.16 3.64
CA TRP A 52 1.70 -1.85 4.02
C TRP A 52 2.63 -1.97 5.22
N THR A 53 3.87 -1.52 5.08
CA THR A 53 4.84 -1.44 6.17
C THR A 53 4.84 -0.03 6.74
N PHE A 54 4.58 0.07 8.04
CA PHE A 54 4.74 1.29 8.83
C PHE A 54 6.05 1.19 9.60
N ARG A 55 6.80 2.30 9.66
CA ARG A 55 8.05 2.39 10.41
C ARG A 55 8.01 3.53 11.41
N GLN A 56 8.44 3.26 12.64
CA GLN A 56 8.59 4.26 13.70
C GLN A 56 9.79 3.92 14.57
N ASN A 57 10.66 4.90 14.84
CA ASN A 57 11.87 4.71 15.64
C ASN A 57 12.76 3.54 15.18
N GLY A 58 12.75 3.24 13.87
CA GLY A 58 13.50 2.14 13.29
C GLY A 58 12.77 0.79 13.30
N GLU A 59 11.70 0.64 14.08
CA GLU A 59 10.88 -0.58 14.15
C GLU A 59 9.81 -0.60 13.05
N GLU A 60 9.54 -1.78 12.50
CA GLU A 60 8.61 -1.97 11.39
C GLU A 60 7.45 -2.89 11.76
N ASN A 61 6.25 -2.51 11.31
CA ASN A 61 5.03 -3.29 11.44
C ASN A 61 4.30 -3.35 10.10
N THR A 62 3.93 -4.54 9.66
CA THR A 62 3.25 -4.74 8.36
C THR A 62 1.79 -5.12 8.55
N MET A 63 0.90 -4.40 7.87
CA MET A 63 -0.53 -4.68 7.81
C MET A 63 -0.91 -5.15 6.41
N LYS A 64 -1.63 -6.27 6.32
CA LYS A 64 -2.11 -6.83 5.07
C LYS A 64 -3.60 -6.57 4.88
N PHE A 65 -3.97 -6.13 3.68
CA PHE A 65 -5.35 -5.93 3.25
C PHE A 65 -5.60 -6.75 2.01
N GLU A 66 -6.69 -7.50 2.01
CA GLU A 66 -7.17 -8.21 0.82
C GLU A 66 -8.36 -7.43 0.27
N LEU A 67 -8.25 -7.04 -1.00
CA LEU A 67 -9.22 -6.20 -1.66
C LEU A 67 -9.79 -6.96 -2.86
N ALA A 68 -11.11 -7.00 -2.93
CA ALA A 68 -11.86 -7.55 -4.05
C ALA A 68 -12.66 -6.43 -4.71
N ARG A 69 -12.75 -6.42 -6.05
CA ARG A 69 -13.62 -5.51 -6.78
C ARG A 69 -15.06 -5.78 -6.37
N LYS A 70 -15.77 -4.75 -5.91
CA LYS A 70 -17.21 -4.84 -5.68
C LYS A 70 -17.93 -5.00 -7.02
N VAL A 71 -18.62 -6.14 -7.19
CA VAL A 71 -19.56 -6.31 -8.30
C VAL A 71 -20.80 -5.49 -7.96
N MET A 72 -21.12 -4.49 -8.79
CA MET A 72 -22.38 -3.77 -8.65
C MET A 72 -23.51 -4.63 -9.20
N THR A 73 -24.30 -5.23 -8.31
CA THR A 73 -25.63 -5.71 -8.67
C THR A 73 -26.54 -4.50 -8.74
N SER A 74 -27.09 -4.22 -9.92
CA SER A 74 -28.14 -3.21 -10.10
C SER A 74 -29.32 -3.57 -9.20
N LYS A 75 -29.59 -2.74 -8.20
CA LYS A 75 -30.88 -2.74 -7.51
C LYS A 75 -31.90 -2.19 -8.50
N THR A 76 -32.80 -3.05 -8.99
CA THR A 76 -34.08 -2.60 -9.52
C THR A 76 -34.90 -2.15 -8.32
N GLU A 77 -35.09 -0.84 -8.17
CA GLU A 77 -36.13 -0.30 -7.28
C GLU A 77 -37.37 -0.06 -8.15
N GLU A 78 -38.49 -0.60 -7.67
CA GLU A 78 -39.85 -0.59 -8.23
C GLU A 78 -40.53 0.78 -8.02
#